data_AF-A0A534I8Z3-F1
#
_entry.id   AF-A0A534I8Z3-F1
#
_cell.length_a   1.000
_cell.length_b   1.000
_cell.length_c   1.000
_cell.angle_alpha   90.00
_cell.angle_beta   90.00
_cell.angle_gamma   90.00
#
_symmetry.space_group_name_H-M   'P 1'
#
loop_
_entity.id
_entity.type
_entity.pdbx_description
1 polymer ?
#
loop_
_entity_poly.entity_id
_entity_poly.type
_entity_poly.pdbx_seq_one_letter_code
_entity_poly.pdbx_strand_id
1 'polypeptide(L)'
;MATTLVQIAESFLEFARQEARAGYEQRDERRIRDAAEKAWLAATQAVDHAMRTHGWTPPAGSGAHVARHQFLEEIGRRDLSGKLGYF
;
A
#
# COMPACT_ATOMS: atom_id res chain seq x y z
N MET A 1 9.33 19.80 8.05
CA MET A 1 8.13 19.51 7.25
C MET A 1 7.73 18.07 7.54
N ALA A 2 6.45 17.78 7.78
CA ALA A 2 6.00 16.40 7.99
C ALA A 2 6.01 15.64 6.65
N THR A 3 6.53 14.41 6.64
CA THR A 3 6.53 13.55 5.45
C THR A 3 5.09 13.25 5.02
N THR A 4 4.79 13.46 3.73
CA THR A 4 3.45 13.21 3.18
C THR A 4 3.24 11.72 2.90
N LEU A 5 1.98 11.28 2.86
CA LEU A 5 1.63 9.89 2.48
C LEU A 5 2.17 9.52 1.08
N VAL A 6 2.19 10.48 0.16
CA VAL A 6 2.74 10.31 -1.19
C VAL A 6 4.24 10.02 -1.13
N GLN A 7 5.00 10.85 -0.39
CA GLN A 7 6.44 10.64 -0.23
C GLN A 7 6.77 9.30 0.44
N ILE A 8 5.96 8.88 1.43
CA ILE A 8 6.12 7.57 2.07
C ILE A 8 5.84 6.45 1.07
N ALA A 9 4.76 6.54 0.28
CA ALA A 9 4.41 5.54 -0.72
C ALA A 9 5.51 5.39 -1.78
N GLU A 10 6.05 6.50 -2.28
CA GLU A 10 7.15 6.50 -3.25
C GLU A 10 8.41 5.88 -2.69
N SER A 11 8.78 6.23 -1.44
CA SER A 11 9.94 5.64 -0.76
C SER A 11 9.81 4.12 -0.59
N PHE A 12 8.62 3.64 -0.23
CA PHE A 12 8.37 2.20 -0.14
C PHE A 12 8.42 1.49 -1.49
N LEU A 13 7.93 2.11 -2.57
CA LEU A 13 8.04 1.54 -3.92
C LEU A 13 9.50 1.44 -4.38
N GLU A 14 10.30 2.47 -4.09
CA GLU A 14 11.73 2.45 -4.41
C GLU A 14 12.43 1.31 -3.67
N PHE A 15 12.22 1.21 -2.35
CA PHE A 15 12.77 0.12 -1.54
C PHE A 15 12.32 -1.25 -2.06
N ALA A 16 11.03 -1.42 -2.33
CA ALA A 16 10.48 -2.68 -2.84
C ALA A 16 11.15 -3.10 -4.16
N ARG A 17 11.40 -2.15 -5.07
CA ARG A 17 12.10 -2.44 -6.34
C ARG A 17 13.55 -2.87 -6.11
N GLN A 18 14.26 -2.19 -5.20
CA GLN A 18 15.65 -2.52 -4.88
C GLN A 18 15.75 -3.92 -4.27
N GLU A 19 14.91 -4.23 -3.26
CA GLU A 19 14.92 -5.52 -2.59
C GLU A 19 14.42 -6.66 -3.48
N ALA A 20 13.38 -6.43 -4.29
CA ALA A 20 12.90 -7.45 -5.24
C ALA A 20 13.99 -7.82 -6.25
N ARG A 21 14.68 -6.83 -6.81
CA ARG A 21 15.76 -7.05 -7.77
C ARG A 21 16.90 -7.87 -7.15
N ALA A 22 17.42 -7.44 -6.00
CA ALA A 22 18.48 -8.15 -5.31
C ALA A 22 18.02 -9.56 -4.88
N GLY A 23 16.78 -9.68 -4.38
CA GLY A 23 16.18 -10.94 -3.96
C GLY A 23 16.05 -11.95 -5.09
N TYR A 24 15.59 -11.54 -6.28
CA TYR A 24 15.49 -12.44 -7.44
C TYR A 24 16.85 -12.85 -7.99
N GLU A 25 17.80 -11.91 -8.08
CA GLU A 25 19.16 -12.20 -8.55
C GLU A 25 19.88 -13.21 -7.64
N GLN A 26 19.70 -13.08 -6.32
CA GLN A 26 20.39 -13.91 -5.31
C GLN A 26 19.56 -15.11 -4.85
N ARG A 27 18.30 -15.23 -5.29
CA ARG A 27 17.30 -16.18 -4.77
C ARG A 27 17.12 -16.06 -3.25
N ASP A 28 17.23 -14.84 -2.71
CA ASP A 28 17.04 -14.55 -1.29
C ASP A 28 15.55 -14.30 -1.00
N GLU A 29 14.88 -15.31 -0.45
CA GLU A 29 13.46 -15.25 -0.11
C GLU A 29 13.12 -14.17 0.93
N ARG A 30 14.06 -13.81 1.82
CA ARG A 30 13.82 -12.78 2.83
C ARG A 30 13.62 -11.43 2.15
N ARG A 31 14.53 -11.07 1.24
CA ARG A 31 14.45 -9.83 0.45
C ARG A 31 13.20 -9.78 -0.42
N ILE A 32 12.81 -10.92 -1.00
CA ILE A 32 11.56 -11.02 -1.79
C ILE A 32 10.34 -10.72 -0.92
N ARG A 33 10.29 -11.26 0.31
CA ARG A 33 9.19 -10.98 1.26
C ARG A 33 9.19 -9.54 1.74
N ASP A 34 10.36 -8.98 2.06
CA ASP A 34 10.50 -7.56 2.45
C ASP A 34 10.02 -6.64 1.32
N ALA A 35 10.36 -6.96 0.06
CA ALA A 35 9.88 -6.23 -1.10
C ALA A 35 8.36 -6.30 -1.25
N ALA A 36 7.76 -7.48 -1.07
CA ALA A 36 6.31 -7.65 -1.12
C ALA A 36 5.60 -6.85 -0.02
N GLU A 37 6.13 -6.86 1.21
CA GLU A 37 5.60 -6.06 2.32
C GLU A 37 5.66 -4.56 2.00
N LYS A 38 6.78 -4.05 1.48
CA LYS A 38 6.89 -2.61 1.17
C LYS A 38 6.03 -2.21 -0.01
N ALA A 39 5.89 -3.06 -1.03
CA ALA A 39 4.94 -2.82 -2.12
C ALA A 39 3.49 -2.73 -1.61
N TRP A 40 3.12 -3.60 -0.69
CA TRP A 40 1.81 -3.55 -0.02
C TRP A 40 1.61 -2.25 0.78
N LEU A 41 2.59 -1.90 1.62
CA LEU A 41 2.53 -0.67 2.41
C LEU A 41 2.42 0.56 1.50
N ALA A 42 3.16 0.63 0.40
CA ALA A 42 3.04 1.71 -0.58
C ALA A 42 1.61 1.83 -1.14
N ALA A 43 1.01 0.70 -1.52
CA ALA A 43 -0.36 0.69 -2.03
C ALA A 43 -1.35 1.22 -0.97
N THR A 44 -1.22 0.79 0.29
CA THR A 44 -2.09 1.29 1.37
C THR A 44 -1.91 2.79 1.63
N GLN A 45 -0.68 3.32 1.61
CA GLN A 45 -0.43 4.76 1.76
C GLN A 45 -1.04 5.57 0.60
N ALA A 46 -0.99 5.04 -0.62
CA ALA A 46 -1.62 5.68 -1.78
C ALA A 46 -3.16 5.70 -1.67
N VAL A 47 -3.77 4.60 -1.20
CA VAL A 47 -5.23 4.57 -0.95
C VAL A 47 -5.59 5.52 0.19
N ASP A 48 -4.82 5.55 1.27
CA ASP A 48 -5.04 6.47 2.40
C ASP A 48 -4.92 7.94 1.97
N HIS A 49 -4.02 8.25 1.04
CA HIS A 49 -3.95 9.57 0.41
C HIS A 49 -5.22 9.88 -0.38
N ALA A 50 -5.67 8.95 -1.23
CA ALA A 50 -6.91 9.11 -1.99
C ALA A 50 -8.11 9.32 -1.04
N MET A 51 -8.24 8.51 0.01
CA MET A 51 -9.25 8.69 1.06
C MET A 51 -9.23 10.12 1.61
N ARG A 52 -8.07 10.63 2.03
CA ARG A 52 -7.95 12.00 2.56
C ARG A 52 -8.36 13.06 1.54
N THR A 53 -8.00 12.91 0.27
CA THR A 53 -8.42 13.86 -0.77
C THR A 53 -9.94 13.86 -1.01
N HIS A 54 -10.61 12.77 -0.67
CA HIS A 54 -12.06 12.62 -0.73
C HIS A 54 -12.77 12.93 0.60
N GLY A 55 -12.07 13.48 1.61
CA GLY A 55 -12.64 13.82 2.91
C GLY A 55 -12.77 12.63 3.88
N TRP A 56 -12.18 11.48 3.54
CA TRP A 56 -12.16 10.30 4.41
C TRP A 56 -10.90 10.30 5.28
N THR A 57 -11.05 9.88 6.54
CA THR A 57 -9.90 9.66 7.42
C THR A 57 -9.74 8.16 7.66
N PRO A 58 -8.64 7.55 7.18
CA PRO A 58 -8.40 6.13 7.43
C PRO A 58 -8.17 5.90 8.93
N PRO A 59 -8.87 4.92 9.54
CA PRO A 59 -8.63 4.55 10.94
C PRO A 59 -7.27 3.86 11.08
N ALA A 60 -6.69 3.86 12.28
CA ALA A 60 -5.49 3.10 12.59
C ALA A 60 -5.81 1.62 12.88
N GLY A 61 -4.83 0.74 12.69
CA GLY A 61 -4.94 -0.68 13.04
C GLY A 61 -5.79 -1.51 12.07
N SER A 62 -6.34 -2.63 12.54
CA SER A 62 -7.04 -3.62 11.71
C SER A 62 -8.26 -3.06 10.97
N GLY A 63 -8.92 -2.04 11.52
CA GLY A 63 -10.04 -1.35 10.87
C GLY A 63 -9.66 -0.60 9.59
N ALA A 64 -8.38 -0.31 9.37
CA ALA A 64 -7.90 0.43 8.20
C ALA A 64 -8.22 -0.30 6.89
N HIS A 65 -8.10 -1.64 6.88
CA HIS A 65 -8.38 -2.43 5.69
C HIS A 65 -9.86 -2.37 5.31
N VAL A 66 -10.76 -2.56 6.28
CA VAL A 66 -12.22 -2.45 6.07
C VAL A 66 -12.60 -1.06 5.53
N ALA A 67 -12.02 0.00 6.11
CA ALA A 67 -12.29 1.36 5.65
C ALA A 67 -11.80 1.63 4.22
N ARG A 68 -10.63 1.10 3.84
CA ARG A 68 -10.11 1.18 2.47
C ARG A 68 -11.02 0.45 1.48
N HIS A 69 -11.51 -0.73 1.86
CA HIS A 69 -12.48 -1.48 1.06
C HIS A 69 -13.75 -0.68 0.81
N GLN A 70 -14.38 -0.20 1.88
CA GLN A 70 -15.58 0.61 1.80
C GLN A 70 -15.36 1.83 0.90
N PHE A 71 -14.27 2.57 1.12
CA PHE A 71 -13.92 3.73 0.30
C PHE A 71 -13.81 3.36 -1.19
N LEU A 72 -13.09 2.29 -1.53
CA LEU A 72 -12.90 1.87 -2.93
C LEU A 72 -14.22 1.45 -3.58
N GLU A 73 -15.11 0.79 -2.85
CA GLU A 73 -16.44 0.46 -3.36
C GLU A 73 -17.30 1.70 -3.61
N GLU A 74 -17.25 2.67 -2.70
CA GLU A 74 -18.01 3.92 -2.81
C GLU A 74 -17.56 4.79 -3.98
N ILE A 75 -16.25 4.84 -4.28
CA ILE A 75 -15.73 5.55 -5.47
C ILE A 75 -15.83 4.72 -6.76
N GLY A 76 -16.52 3.57 -6.74
CA GLY A 76 -16.76 2.74 -7.92
C GLY A 76 -15.59 1.82 -8.33
N ARG A 77 -14.52 1.74 -7.52
CA ARG A 77 -13.35 0.87 -7.74
C ARG A 77 -13.52 -0.49 -7.08
N ARG A 78 -14.65 -1.14 -7.34
CA ARG A 78 -14.94 -2.52 -6.87
C ARG A 78 -13.90 -3.53 -7.35
N ASP A 79 -13.29 -3.28 -8.52
CA ASP A 79 -12.19 -4.06 -9.07
C ASP A 79 -10.95 -4.06 -8.17
N LEU A 80 -10.64 -2.92 -7.55
CA LEU A 80 -9.52 -2.79 -6.61
C LEU A 80 -9.90 -3.24 -5.21
N SER A 81 -11.13 -2.94 -4.76
CA SER A 81 -11.64 -3.46 -3.48
C SER A 81 -11.45 -4.98 -3.43
N GLY A 82 -11.95 -5.72 -4.43
CA GLY A 82 -11.79 -7.18 -4.45
C GLY A 82 -10.33 -7.66 -4.42
N LYS A 83 -9.42 -6.94 -5.10
CA LYS A 83 -7.98 -7.31 -5.17
C LYS A 83 -7.22 -7.03 -3.87
N LEU A 84 -7.57 -5.96 -3.16
CA LEU A 84 -6.92 -5.62 -1.89
C LEU A 84 -7.42 -6.47 -0.72
N GLY A 85 -8.52 -7.22 -0.88
CA GLY A 85 -9.10 -8.04 0.21
C GLY A 85 -8.41 -9.37 0.46
N TYR A 86 -7.42 -9.73 -0.37
CA TYR A 86 -6.68 -10.97 -0.24
C TYR A 86 -5.41 -10.86 0.63
N PHE A 87 -5.08 -9.66 1.11
CA PHE A 87 -3.90 -9.36 1.92
C PHE A 87 -4.29 -8.65 3.21
#